data_AF-A0A4V6A215-F1
#
_entry.id   AF-A0A4V6A215-F1
#
_cell.length_a   1.000
_cell.length_b   1.000
_cell.length_c   1.000
_cell.angle_alpha   90.00
_cell.angle_beta   90.00
_cell.angle_gamma   90.00
#
_symmetry.space_group_name_H-M   'P 1'
#
loop_
_entity.id
_entity.type
_entity.pdbx_description
1 polymer ?
#
loop_
_entity_poly.entity_id
_entity_poly.type
_entity_poly.pdbx_seq_one_letter_code
_entity_poly.pdbx_strand_id
1 'polypeptide(L)'
;MRSSLLLLCLLGLRLLVSVNSQFTIFPPFCPVNEIWDPCGGLCEPNCDNPFPKCLPICAIRGRCVCRTGIYSLNAYLNRFSGFYRSVTGDCVKGQDCFFENHPCFDYLCAWDSAGNERVCVSYDLPCPNPNPRHAPCPKARRCVLKSCL
;
A
#
# COMPACT_ATOMS: atom_id res chain seq x y z
N MET A 1 40.58 18.32 50.51
CA MET A 1 39.19 17.91 50.86
C MET A 1 38.09 18.61 50.04
N ARG A 2 38.29 19.81 49.46
CA ARG A 2 37.26 20.51 48.66
C ARG A 2 37.13 20.05 47.19
N SER A 3 38.16 19.42 46.63
CA SER A 3 38.17 18.97 45.23
C SER A 3 37.37 17.67 44.99
N SER A 4 37.23 16.81 46.00
CA SER A 4 36.52 15.52 45.87
C SER A 4 35.00 15.67 45.84
N LEU A 5 34.44 16.73 46.44
CA LEU A 5 33.00 17.03 46.43
C LEU A 5 32.52 17.51 45.05
N LEU A 6 33.37 18.23 44.30
CA LEU A 6 33.08 18.69 42.94
C LEU A 6 33.05 17.52 41.92
N LEU A 7 33.95 16.55 42.07
CA LEU A 7 33.98 15.35 41.21
C LEU A 7 32.76 14.43 41.43
N LEU A 8 32.31 14.26 42.67
CA LEU A 8 31.09 13.51 42.99
C LEU A 8 29.82 14.18 42.44
N CYS A 9 29.79 15.51 42.42
CA CYS A 9 28.66 16.28 41.87
C CYS A 9 28.58 16.15 40.33
N LEU A 10 29.72 16.18 39.63
CA LEU A 10 29.79 16.04 38.17
C LEU A 10 29.45 14.62 37.67
N LEU A 11 29.81 13.58 38.44
CA LEU A 11 29.42 12.20 38.15
C LEU A 11 27.93 11.96 38.39
N GLY A 12 27.34 12.60 39.41
CA GLY A 12 25.89 12.57 39.67
C GLY A 12 25.06 13.21 38.55
N LEU A 13 25.54 14.30 37.94
CA LEU A 13 24.87 14.95 36.80
C LEU A 13 24.93 14.13 35.50
N ARG A 14 25.89 13.20 35.34
CA ARG A 14 25.98 12.34 34.15
C ARG A 14 25.01 11.14 34.20
N LEU A 15 24.59 10.73 35.41
CA LEU A 15 23.67 9.59 35.61
C LEU A 15 22.19 9.95 35.49
N LEU A 16 21.81 11.24 35.54
CA LEU A 16 20.42 11.67 35.36
C LEU A 16 20.02 11.88 33.88
N VAL A 17 20.96 11.78 32.93
CA VAL A 17 20.68 12.00 31.49
C VAL A 17 20.36 10.70 30.73
N SER A 18 20.21 9.55 31.42
CA SER A 18 20.02 8.24 30.76
C SER A 18 18.74 7.49 31.15
N VAL A 19 17.66 8.17 31.52
CA VAL A 19 16.33 7.53 31.58
C VAL A 19 15.56 7.80 30.28
N ASN A 20 15.57 6.75 29.46
CA ASN A 20 14.56 6.38 28.46
C ASN A 20 14.38 7.29 27.24
N SER A 21 15.24 7.01 26.25
CA SER A 21 14.86 7.08 24.85
C SER A 21 13.58 6.28 24.59
N GLN A 22 12.69 6.84 23.76
CA GLN A 22 11.64 6.15 22.99
C GLN A 22 10.41 5.61 23.73
N PHE A 23 9.46 6.50 24.03
CA PHE A 23 8.04 6.12 23.92
C PHE A 23 7.23 7.32 23.40
N THR A 24 7.27 7.52 22.07
CA THR A 24 6.24 8.30 21.40
C THR A 24 4.95 7.46 21.44
N ILE A 25 4.03 7.79 22.34
CA ILE A 25 2.70 7.12 22.51
C ILE A 25 1.72 7.54 21.39
N PHE A 26 2.20 8.14 20.30
CA PHE A 26 1.35 8.37 19.14
C PHE A 26 1.48 7.19 18.18
N PRO A 27 0.38 6.53 17.78
CA PRO A 27 0.45 5.61 16.65
C PRO A 27 1.09 6.37 15.48
N PRO A 28 2.01 5.75 14.73
CA PRO A 28 2.65 6.43 13.61
C PRO A 28 1.56 6.98 12.69
N PHE A 29 1.68 8.24 12.31
CA PHE A 29 0.72 8.90 11.44
C PHE A 29 0.66 8.13 10.12
N CYS A 30 -0.45 7.43 9.90
CA CYS A 30 -0.69 6.77 8.64
C CYS A 30 -1.12 7.78 7.57
N PRO A 31 -0.74 7.55 6.30
CA PRO A 31 -1.25 8.32 5.17
C PRO A 31 -2.77 8.35 5.08
N VAL A 32 -3.25 9.20 4.18
CA VAL A 32 -4.68 9.30 3.85
C VAL A 32 -5.22 7.91 3.48
N ASN A 33 -6.40 7.59 4.01
CA ASN A 33 -7.11 6.31 3.84
C ASN A 33 -6.40 5.07 4.40
N GLU A 34 -5.32 5.24 5.15
CA GLU A 34 -4.66 4.17 5.89
C GLU A 34 -5.02 4.23 7.39
N ILE A 35 -4.90 3.10 8.08
CA ILE A 35 -5.02 2.95 9.53
C ILE A 35 -3.85 2.08 10.03
N TRP A 36 -3.36 2.37 11.23
CA TRP A 36 -2.32 1.53 11.83
C TRP A 36 -2.90 0.18 12.26
N ASP A 37 -2.36 -0.90 11.71
CA ASP A 37 -2.67 -2.26 12.11
C ASP A 37 -1.45 -2.88 12.81
N PRO A 38 -1.53 -3.24 14.11
CA PRO A 38 -0.43 -3.87 14.83
C PRO A 38 -0.05 -5.25 14.26
N CYS A 39 -0.95 -5.92 13.55
CA CYS A 39 -0.72 -7.18 12.83
C CYS A 39 -0.34 -6.97 11.35
N GLY A 40 -0.24 -5.72 10.93
CA GLY A 40 0.34 -5.31 9.66
C GLY A 40 -0.39 -5.79 8.41
N GLY A 41 -1.68 -6.12 8.49
CA GLY A 41 -2.51 -6.45 7.33
C GLY A 41 -1.91 -7.51 6.41
N LEU A 42 -1.74 -8.74 6.92
CA LEU A 42 -1.20 -9.88 6.18
C LEU A 42 -1.85 -10.05 4.79
N CYS A 43 -3.16 -9.87 4.73
CA CYS A 43 -3.95 -9.96 3.50
C CYS A 43 -4.74 -8.68 3.28
N GLU A 44 -4.05 -7.55 3.38
CA GLU A 44 -4.61 -6.28 2.96
C GLU A 44 -5.12 -6.36 1.50
N PRO A 45 -6.36 -5.93 1.22
CA PRO A 45 -6.89 -5.86 -0.13
C PRO A 45 -6.09 -4.90 -1.03
N ASN A 46 -5.88 -5.30 -2.29
CA ASN A 46 -5.25 -4.48 -3.31
C ASN A 46 -6.05 -4.54 -4.62
N CYS A 47 -5.66 -3.74 -5.61
CA CYS A 47 -6.38 -3.70 -6.88
C CYS A 47 -6.35 -5.04 -7.63
N ASP A 48 -5.26 -5.82 -7.57
CA ASP A 48 -5.18 -7.15 -8.21
C ASP A 48 -6.01 -8.22 -7.48
N ASN A 49 -6.12 -8.13 -6.15
CA ASN A 49 -6.83 -9.07 -5.30
C ASN A 49 -7.69 -8.33 -4.25
N PRO A 50 -8.90 -7.90 -4.63
CA PRO A 50 -9.79 -7.16 -3.74
C PRO A 50 -10.42 -8.02 -2.64
N PHE A 51 -10.40 -9.36 -2.78
CA PHE A 51 -11.00 -10.31 -1.83
C PHE A 51 -10.01 -11.41 -1.43
N PRO A 52 -8.90 -11.06 -0.78
CA PRO A 52 -7.88 -12.03 -0.44
C PRO A 52 -8.39 -13.00 0.65
N LYS A 53 -8.06 -14.29 0.50
CA LYS A 53 -8.29 -15.28 1.56
C LYS A 53 -7.14 -15.19 2.55
N CYS A 54 -7.47 -14.93 3.82
CA CYS A 54 -6.47 -14.78 4.88
C CYS A 54 -6.60 -15.82 5.97
N LEU A 55 -5.46 -16.30 6.45
CA LEU A 55 -5.39 -17.00 7.72
C LEU A 55 -5.55 -15.98 8.86
N PRO A 56 -6.23 -16.32 9.96
CA PRO A 56 -6.40 -15.43 11.11
C PRO A 56 -5.12 -15.40 11.98
N ILE A 57 -3.99 -15.03 11.38
CA ILE A 57 -2.68 -14.96 12.04
C ILE A 57 -2.04 -13.58 11.83
N CYS A 58 -1.28 -13.13 12.83
CA CYS A 58 -0.49 -11.91 12.76
C CYS A 58 0.95 -12.25 12.37
N ALA A 59 1.20 -12.40 11.07
CA ALA A 59 2.53 -12.75 10.54
C ALA A 59 3.36 -11.52 10.12
N ILE A 60 2.75 -10.34 9.98
CA ILE A 60 3.44 -9.08 9.69
C ILE A 60 3.46 -8.23 10.96
N ARG A 61 4.58 -7.55 11.22
CA ARG A 61 4.66 -6.59 12.33
C ARG A 61 4.10 -5.24 11.88
N GLY A 62 3.26 -4.65 12.73
CA GLY A 62 2.83 -3.25 12.75
C GLY A 62 3.15 -2.41 11.50
N ARG A 63 2.14 -2.15 10.66
CA ARG A 63 2.24 -1.18 9.56
C ARG A 63 0.91 -0.47 9.31
N CYS A 64 0.97 0.61 8.53
CA CYS A 64 -0.23 1.24 8.00
C CYS A 64 -0.84 0.38 6.89
N VAL A 65 -2.15 0.19 6.97
CA VAL A 65 -2.94 -0.61 6.03
C VAL A 65 -4.16 0.17 5.54
N CYS A 66 -4.63 -0.10 4.32
CA CYS A 66 -5.82 0.51 3.75
C CYS A 66 -7.04 0.24 4.63
N ARG A 67 -7.79 1.29 4.90
CA ARG A 67 -9.01 1.21 5.71
C ARG A 67 -10.04 0.34 4.99
N THR A 68 -10.50 -0.71 5.65
CA THR A 68 -11.57 -1.57 5.13
C THR A 68 -12.94 -0.98 5.42
N GLY A 69 -13.91 -1.24 4.54
CA GLY A 69 -15.29 -0.77 4.70
C GLY A 69 -16.06 -1.45 5.84
N ILE A 70 -15.54 -2.55 6.40
CA ILE A 70 -16.25 -3.51 7.26
C ILE A 70 -16.81 -2.86 8.55
N TYR A 71 -16.25 -1.74 9.00
CA TYR A 71 -16.73 -1.00 10.17
C TYR A 71 -17.92 -0.06 9.90
N SER A 72 -18.39 0.04 8.65
CA SER A 72 -19.59 0.80 8.29
C SER A 72 -20.80 -0.13 8.24
N LEU A 73 -21.88 0.19 8.96
CA LEU A 73 -23.16 -0.54 8.87
C LEU A 73 -23.72 -0.62 7.42
N ASN A 74 -23.25 0.24 6.52
CA ASN A 74 -23.58 0.22 5.09
C ASN A 74 -22.67 -0.69 4.24
N ALA A 75 -21.66 -1.34 4.82
CA ALA A 75 -20.72 -2.21 4.10
C ALA A 75 -21.34 -3.51 3.59
N TYR A 76 -22.41 -3.97 4.24
CA TYR A 76 -23.18 -5.13 3.77
C TYR A 76 -23.89 -4.84 2.44
N LEU A 77 -24.25 -3.58 2.18
CA LEU A 77 -24.94 -3.15 0.96
C LEU A 77 -23.97 -2.67 -0.14
N ASN A 78 -22.75 -2.28 0.21
CA ASN A 78 -21.71 -1.88 -0.75
C ASN A 78 -20.39 -2.59 -0.48
N ARG A 79 -20.17 -3.72 -1.15
CA ARG A 79 -18.92 -4.51 -1.11
C ARG A 79 -17.68 -3.72 -1.57
N PHE A 80 -17.87 -2.54 -2.17
CA PHE A 80 -16.84 -1.59 -2.60
C PHE A 80 -16.58 -0.43 -1.61
N SER A 81 -17.10 -0.50 -0.38
CA SER A 81 -17.00 0.58 0.62
C SER A 81 -15.64 0.69 1.33
N GLY A 82 -14.62 -0.05 0.88
CA GLY A 82 -13.26 -0.02 1.42
C GLY A 82 -12.26 0.63 0.45
N PHE A 83 -11.04 0.80 0.95
CA PHE A 83 -9.90 1.19 0.14
C PHE A 83 -9.02 -0.01 -0.21
N TYR A 84 -8.38 0.08 -1.37
CA TYR A 84 -7.53 -0.96 -1.94
C TYR A 84 -6.17 -0.34 -2.24
N ARG A 85 -5.09 -1.10 -2.01
CA ARG A 85 -3.76 -0.65 -2.39
C ARG A 85 -3.58 -0.69 -3.91
N SER A 86 -3.26 0.47 -4.50
CA SER A 86 -2.93 0.64 -5.92
C SER A 86 -1.49 0.25 -6.22
N VAL A 87 -1.14 0.20 -7.51
CA VAL A 87 0.25 0.04 -8.00
C VAL A 87 1.22 1.13 -7.51
N THR A 88 0.72 2.31 -7.13
CA THR A 88 1.53 3.39 -6.55
C THR A 88 1.78 3.21 -5.05
N GLY A 89 1.09 2.27 -4.42
CA GLY A 89 1.09 2.05 -2.98
C GLY A 89 0.09 2.91 -2.22
N ASP A 90 -0.73 3.71 -2.89
CA ASP A 90 -1.78 4.52 -2.27
C ASP A 90 -3.06 3.72 -2.03
N CYS A 91 -3.88 4.14 -1.08
CA CYS A 91 -5.17 3.52 -0.79
C CYS A 91 -6.30 4.26 -1.54
N VAL A 92 -6.78 3.64 -2.61
CA VAL A 92 -7.76 4.18 -3.56
C VAL A 92 -9.11 3.47 -3.44
N LYS A 93 -10.17 4.02 -4.06
CA LYS A 93 -11.48 3.36 -4.07
C LYS A 93 -11.49 2.25 -5.12
N GLY A 94 -12.38 1.27 -4.97
CA GLY A 94 -12.49 0.15 -5.91
C GLY A 94 -12.75 0.56 -7.37
N GLN A 95 -13.37 1.73 -7.60
CA GLN A 95 -13.56 2.28 -8.95
C GLN A 95 -12.24 2.62 -9.62
N ASP A 96 -11.26 3.13 -8.87
CA ASP A 96 -9.94 3.50 -9.40
C ASP A 96 -9.16 2.24 -9.83
N CYS A 97 -9.32 1.13 -9.10
CA CYS A 97 -8.75 -0.16 -9.46
C CYS A 97 -9.26 -0.71 -10.80
N PHE A 98 -10.48 -0.35 -11.22
CA PHE A 98 -11.01 -0.81 -12.50
C PHE A 98 -10.15 -0.32 -13.66
N PHE A 99 -9.82 0.98 -13.68
CA PHE A 99 -9.00 1.56 -14.74
C PHE A 99 -7.54 1.09 -14.68
N GLU A 100 -6.99 0.92 -13.47
CA GLU A 100 -5.65 0.37 -13.25
C GLU A 100 -5.52 -1.05 -13.84
N ASN A 101 -6.53 -1.89 -13.63
CA ASN A 101 -6.51 -3.27 -14.10
C ASN A 101 -6.96 -3.47 -15.55
N HIS A 102 -7.68 -2.49 -16.13
CA HIS A 102 -8.24 -2.60 -17.48
C HIS A 102 -7.76 -1.42 -18.35
N PRO A 103 -6.45 -1.32 -18.65
CA PRO A 103 -5.92 -0.20 -19.42
C PRO A 103 -6.48 -0.11 -20.85
N CYS A 104 -7.08 -1.20 -21.35
CA CYS A 104 -7.78 -1.25 -22.63
C CYS A 104 -9.27 -0.86 -22.59
N PHE A 105 -9.85 -0.62 -21.41
CA PHE A 105 -11.31 -0.41 -21.27
C PHE A 105 -11.85 0.70 -22.16
N ASP A 106 -11.15 1.84 -22.22
CA ASP A 106 -11.55 3.00 -23.02
C ASP A 106 -10.42 3.38 -24.00
N TYR A 107 -9.84 2.37 -24.64
CA TYR A 107 -8.74 2.59 -25.59
C TYR A 107 -8.99 1.89 -26.93
N LEU A 108 -9.06 2.69 -27.99
CA LEU A 108 -9.21 2.22 -29.35
C LEU A 108 -7.87 2.25 -30.08
N CYS A 109 -7.54 1.12 -30.71
CA CYS A 109 -6.36 1.01 -31.55
C CYS A 109 -6.65 1.57 -32.94
N ALA A 110 -5.76 2.43 -33.43
CA ALA A 110 -5.77 2.80 -34.85
C ALA A 110 -5.43 1.58 -35.71
N TRP A 111 -5.95 1.56 -36.94
CA TRP A 111 -5.52 0.63 -37.98
C TRP A 111 -4.04 0.85 -38.27
N ASP A 112 -3.32 -0.20 -38.69
CA ASP A 112 -1.94 -0.01 -39.13
C ASP A 112 -1.84 0.67 -40.50
N SER A 113 -0.63 1.01 -40.93
CA SER A 113 -0.38 1.65 -42.23
C SER A 113 -0.73 0.79 -43.44
N ALA A 114 -0.94 -0.52 -43.25
CA ALA A 114 -1.34 -1.47 -44.28
C ALA A 114 -2.85 -1.72 -44.29
N GLY A 115 -3.63 -1.04 -43.43
CA GLY A 115 -5.07 -1.22 -43.35
C GLY A 115 -5.48 -2.49 -42.60
N ASN A 116 -4.65 -3.01 -41.69
CA ASN A 116 -4.99 -4.13 -40.82
C ASN A 116 -5.60 -3.64 -39.50
N GLU A 117 -6.62 -4.38 -39.04
CA GLU A 117 -7.28 -4.17 -37.76
C GLU A 117 -6.34 -4.52 -36.58
N ARG A 118 -6.36 -3.68 -35.55
CA ARG A 118 -5.59 -3.87 -34.32
C ARG A 118 -6.50 -3.96 -33.11
N VAL A 119 -6.11 -4.80 -32.16
CA VAL A 119 -6.84 -5.02 -30.91
C VAL A 119 -5.97 -4.58 -29.74
N CYS A 120 -6.59 -3.95 -28.74
CA CYS A 120 -5.92 -3.60 -27.51
C CYS A 120 -5.80 -4.84 -26.61
N VAL A 121 -4.58 -5.15 -26.18
CA VAL A 121 -4.32 -6.17 -25.16
C VAL A 121 -3.72 -5.53 -23.92
N SER A 122 -4.11 -6.04 -22.76
CA SER A 122 -3.53 -5.67 -21.46
C SER A 122 -2.48 -6.70 -21.08
N TYR A 123 -1.39 -6.26 -20.46
CA TYR A 123 -0.32 -7.12 -19.98
C TYR A 123 0.30 -6.56 -18.70
N ASP A 124 0.83 -7.44 -17.86
CA ASP A 124 1.53 -7.06 -16.64
C ASP A 124 2.93 -6.52 -16.98
N LEU A 125 3.29 -5.41 -16.33
CA LEU A 125 4.65 -4.89 -16.34
C LEU A 125 5.42 -5.45 -15.15
N PRO A 126 6.77 -5.43 -15.21
CA PRO A 126 7.59 -5.70 -14.04
C PRO A 126 7.21 -4.78 -12.87
N CYS A 127 7.12 -5.36 -11.67
CA CYS A 127 6.91 -4.57 -10.46
C CYS A 127 8.05 -3.56 -10.26
N PRO A 128 7.75 -2.30 -9.86
CA PRO A 128 8.77 -1.32 -9.54
C PRO A 128 9.66 -1.79 -8.38
N ASN A 129 10.94 -1.39 -8.42
CA ASN A 129 11.93 -1.65 -7.37
C ASN A 129 12.57 -0.32 -6.93
N PRO A 130 12.41 0.11 -5.66
CA PRO A 130 11.70 -0.58 -4.58
C PRO A 130 10.18 -0.68 -4.83
N ASN A 131 9.57 -1.80 -4.40
CA ASN A 131 8.11 -1.98 -4.48
C ASN A 131 7.44 -1.04 -3.46
N PRO A 132 6.58 -0.11 -3.90
CA PRO A 132 5.90 0.78 -2.99
C PRO A 132 4.88 0.00 -2.13
N ARG A 133 5.22 -0.23 -0.86
CA ARG A 133 4.31 -0.74 0.19
C ARG A 133 3.58 -2.05 -0.15
N HIS A 134 4.22 -2.98 -0.85
CA HIS A 134 3.61 -4.25 -1.31
C HIS A 134 2.48 -4.02 -2.33
N ALA A 135 2.63 -2.99 -3.16
CA ALA A 135 1.74 -2.71 -4.26
C ALA A 135 1.75 -3.86 -5.30
N PRO A 136 0.61 -4.07 -5.99
CA PRO A 136 0.54 -4.90 -7.19
C PRO A 136 1.46 -4.38 -8.31
N CYS A 137 1.76 -5.25 -9.29
CA CYS A 137 2.55 -4.83 -10.45
C CYS A 137 1.66 -4.03 -11.43
N PRO A 138 2.19 -2.96 -12.05
CA PRO A 138 1.39 -2.15 -12.97
C PRO A 138 1.01 -2.94 -14.22
N LYS A 139 -0.14 -2.61 -14.80
CA LYS A 139 -0.57 -3.14 -16.09
C LYS A 139 -0.44 -2.09 -17.17
N ALA A 140 -0.13 -2.52 -18.38
CA ALA A 140 -0.03 -1.67 -19.55
C ALA A 140 -0.90 -2.20 -20.68
N ARG A 141 -1.15 -1.33 -21.65
CA ARG A 141 -1.84 -1.66 -22.89
C ARG A 141 -0.89 -1.66 -24.07
N ARG A 142 -1.20 -2.48 -25.08
CA ARG A 142 -0.53 -2.47 -26.38
C ARG A 142 -1.54 -2.80 -27.47
N CYS A 143 -1.42 -2.12 -28.62
CA CYS A 143 -2.13 -2.54 -29.82
C CYS A 143 -1.36 -3.64 -30.53
N VAL A 144 -1.98 -4.79 -30.72
CA VAL A 144 -1.43 -5.90 -31.52
C VAL A 144 -2.29 -6.10 -32.76
N LEU A 145 -1.72 -6.68 -33.81
CA LEU A 145 -2.52 -7.11 -34.94
C LEU A 145 -3.53 -8.14 -34.46
N LYS A 146 -4.76 -8.08 -35.00
CA LYS A 146 -5.79 -9.06 -34.66
C LYS A 146 -5.37 -10.50 -35.01
N SER A 147 -4.47 -10.68 -35.97
CA SER A 147 -3.87 -11.96 -36.34
C SER A 147 -2.87 -12.53 -35.32
N CYS A 148 -2.49 -11.78 -34.28
CA CYS A 148 -1.58 -12.22 -33.22
C CYS A 148 -2.29 -12.72 -31.95
N LEU A 149 -3.62 -12.77 -31.96
CA LEU A 149 -4.47 -13.27 -30.87
C LEU A 149 -4.90 -14.70 -31.17
#